data_AF-A0A1Y1Q110-F1
#
_entry.id   AF-A0A1Y1Q110-F1
#
_cell.length_a   1.000
_cell.length_b   1.000
_cell.length_c   1.000
_cell.angle_alpha   90.00
_cell.angle_beta   90.00
_cell.angle_gamma   90.00
#
_symmetry.space_group_name_H-M   'P 1'
#
loop_
_entity.id
_entity.type
_entity.pdbx_description
1 polymer ?
#
loop_
_entity_poly.entity_id
_entity_poly.type
_entity_poly.pdbx_seq_one_letter_code
_entity_poly.pdbx_strand_id
1 'polypeptide(L)'
;MAIAFLLEKWREKLIATRFEQVIFYLSMGIILWIGLLDQTPIPGTPNVHKTQYLQDKQFVKTIEARVPKDTMIFQLPYVPFPEYPPVNKMVDYEHFKGYLHSTQLRWSYGSPKGRDGDRWQQQVTSQPLDEFVKTIIHAGFGGLWVDRFGID
;
A
#
# COMPACT_ATOMS: atom_id res chain seq x y z
N MET A 1 8.78 6.17 -20.42
CA MET A 1 9.30 6.31 -21.81
C MET A 1 9.11 7.73 -22.39
N ALA A 2 7.94 8.37 -22.26
CA ALA A 2 7.70 9.70 -22.86
C ALA A 2 8.64 10.82 -22.35
N ILE A 3 8.95 10.85 -21.04
CA ILE A 3 9.81 11.90 -20.44
C ILE A 3 11.27 11.78 -20.92
N ALA A 4 11.80 10.55 -20.97
CA ALA A 4 13.17 10.30 -21.45
C ALA A 4 13.32 10.73 -22.91
N PHE A 5 12.33 10.43 -23.75
CA PHE A 5 12.31 10.82 -25.16
C PHE A 5 12.21 12.34 -25.35
N LEU A 6 11.45 13.03 -24.50
CA LEU A 6 11.35 14.49 -24.51
C LEU A 6 12.68 15.15 -24.10
N LEU A 7 13.33 14.63 -23.05
CA LEU A 7 14.63 15.12 -22.58
C LEU A 7 15.72 14.93 -23.65
N GLU A 8 15.69 13.82 -24.37
CA GLU A 8 16.63 13.53 -25.45
C GLU A 8 16.48 14.49 -26.63
N LYS A 9 15.24 14.75 -27.08
CA LYS A 9 14.98 15.76 -28.12
C LYS A 9 15.34 17.18 -27.68
N TRP A 10 15.17 17.50 -26.39
CA TRP A 10 15.55 18.79 -25.83
C TRP A 10 17.06 18.96 -25.79
N ARG A 11 17.78 17.90 -25.39
CA ARG A 11 19.24 17.82 -25.38
C ARG A 11 19.80 18.08 -26.79
N GLU A 12 19.28 17.39 -27.81
CA GLU A 12 19.74 17.57 -29.20
C GLU A 12 19.53 18.98 -29.75
N LYS A 13 18.49 19.70 -29.29
CA LYS A 13 18.19 21.06 -29.74
C LYS A 13 19.03 22.15 -29.07
N LEU A 14 19.40 21.95 -27.81
CA LEU A 14 20.02 22.98 -26.97
C LEU A 14 21.53 22.79 -26.77
N ILE A 15 22.06 21.63 -27.15
CA ILE A 15 23.44 21.26 -26.87
C ILE A 15 24.18 20.98 -28.18
N ALA A 16 25.07 21.90 -28.55
CA ALA A 16 25.92 21.80 -29.73
C ALA A 16 27.37 21.42 -29.38
N THR A 17 27.81 21.66 -28.14
CA THR A 17 29.21 21.53 -27.72
C THR A 17 29.42 20.54 -26.58
N ARG A 18 30.65 20.00 -26.46
CA ARG A 18 31.03 19.12 -25.33
C ARG A 18 30.89 19.81 -23.97
N PHE A 19 31.08 21.13 -23.91
CA PHE A 19 30.93 21.90 -22.67
C PHE A 19 29.46 21.96 -22.22
N GLU A 20 28.54 22.24 -23.13
CA GLU A 20 27.09 22.23 -22.87
C GLU A 20 26.58 20.83 -22.46
N GLN A 21 27.14 19.75 -23.03
CA GLN A 21 26.85 18.38 -22.60
C GLN A 21 27.23 18.16 -21.13
N VAL A 22 28.42 18.61 -20.73
CA VAL A 22 28.87 18.48 -19.34
C VAL A 22 27.95 19.27 -18.40
N ILE A 23 27.60 20.51 -18.75
CA ILE A 23 26.67 21.33 -17.96
C ILE A 23 25.30 20.64 -17.81
N PHE A 24 24.76 20.07 -18.89
CA PHE A 24 23.47 19.39 -18.86
C PHE A 24 23.49 18.15 -17.97
N TYR A 25 24.53 17.31 -18.04
CA TYR A 25 24.62 16.16 -17.16
C TYR A 25 24.86 16.56 -15.70
N LEU A 26 25.64 17.61 -15.45
CA LEU A 26 25.81 18.18 -14.12
C LEU A 26 24.48 18.70 -13.57
N SER A 27 23.69 19.42 -14.36
CA SER A 27 22.39 19.93 -13.92
C SER A 27 21.39 18.80 -13.65
N MET A 28 21.37 17.75 -14.48
CA MET A 28 20.57 16.55 -14.22
C MET A 28 21.01 15.83 -12.94
N GLY A 29 22.31 15.71 -12.71
CA GLY A 29 22.87 15.16 -11.47
C GLY A 29 22.45 15.97 -10.25
N ILE A 30 22.51 17.30 -10.34
CA ILE A 30 22.09 18.21 -9.27
C ILE A 30 20.58 18.08 -9.00
N ILE A 31 19.74 18.08 -10.04
CA ILE A 31 18.29 17.92 -9.90
C ILE A 31 17.95 16.58 -9.24
N LEU A 32 18.61 15.50 -9.67
CA LEU A 32 18.41 14.17 -9.07
C LEU A 32 18.87 14.15 -7.60
N TRP A 33 20.00 14.79 -7.29
CA TRP A 33 20.51 14.88 -5.93
C TRP A 33 19.58 15.68 -5.02
N ILE A 34 19.07 16.84 -5.49
CA ILE A 34 18.06 17.63 -4.77
C ILE A 34 16.78 16.81 -4.59
N GLY A 35 16.30 16.13 -5.62
CA GLY A 35 15.12 15.27 -5.53
C GLY A 35 15.29 14.12 -4.54
N LEU A 36 16.48 13.53 -4.44
CA LEU A 36 16.79 12.53 -3.41
C LEU A 36 16.74 13.13 -2.01
N LEU A 37 17.30 14.34 -1.82
CA LEU A 37 17.25 15.03 -0.53
C LEU A 37 15.82 15.41 -0.12
N ASP A 38 14.96 15.78 -1.08
CA ASP A 38 13.55 16.09 -0.83
C ASP A 38 12.72 14.85 -0.44
N GLN A 39 13.04 13.69 -1.00
CA GLN A 39 12.35 12.43 -0.69
C GLN A 39 12.81 11.76 0.61
N THR A 40 14.00 12.10 1.11
CA THR A 40 14.50 11.55 2.37
C THR A 40 14.24 12.50 3.53
N PRO A 41 13.69 12.02 4.66
CA PRO A 41 13.56 12.87 5.84
C PRO A 41 14.93 13.36 6.31
N ILE A 42 15.00 14.64 6.71
CA ILE A 42 16.23 15.25 7.21
C ILE A 42 16.72 14.45 8.43
N PRO A 43 17.99 14.02 8.48
CA PRO A 43 18.54 13.29 9.62
C PRO A 43 18.27 13.99 10.95
N GLY A 44 17.74 13.26 11.93
CA GLY A 44 17.38 13.81 13.25
C GLY A 44 15.94 14.31 13.37
N THR A 45 15.16 14.36 12.28
CA THR A 45 13.71 14.60 12.37
C THR A 45 13.02 13.46 13.13
N PRO A 46 12.23 13.76 14.18
CA PRO A 46 11.48 12.72 14.89
C PRO A 46 10.46 12.05 13.96
N ASN A 47 10.53 10.73 13.84
CA ASN A 47 9.52 9.97 13.12
C ASN A 47 8.27 9.83 13.99
N VAL A 48 7.27 10.67 13.74
CA VAL A 48 5.99 10.69 14.46
C VAL A 48 5.18 9.40 14.30
N HIS A 49 5.46 8.60 13.25
CA HIS A 49 4.77 7.33 12.98
C HIS A 49 5.49 6.11 13.56
N LYS A 50 6.68 6.27 14.15
CA LYS A 50 7.48 5.14 14.66
C LYS A 50 6.71 4.29 15.67
N THR A 51 6.01 4.93 16.60
CA THR A 51 5.24 4.23 17.62
C THR A 51 4.10 3.42 17.00
N GLN A 52 3.31 4.03 16.11
CA GLN A 52 2.22 3.35 15.41
C GLN A 52 2.73 2.16 14.60
N TYR A 53 3.81 2.35 13.84
CA TYR A 53 4.44 1.29 13.05
C TYR A 53 4.85 0.08 13.91
N LEU A 54 5.42 0.33 15.11
CA LEU A 54 5.82 -0.75 16.01
C LEU A 54 4.61 -1.45 16.63
N GLN A 55 3.52 -0.74 16.91
CA GLN A 55 2.27 -1.31 17.41
C GLN A 55 1.62 -2.20 16.35
N ASP A 56 1.52 -1.72 15.11
CA ASP A 56 0.97 -2.47 13.97
C ASP A 56 1.82 -3.73 13.72
N LYS A 57 3.16 -3.61 13.75
CA LYS A 57 4.08 -4.74 13.65
C LYS A 57 3.84 -5.79 14.73
N GLN A 58 3.69 -5.37 15.98
CA GLN A 58 3.49 -6.28 17.11
C GLN A 58 2.12 -6.97 17.03
N PHE A 59 1.09 -6.23 16.62
CA PHE A 59 -0.25 -6.76 16.42
C PHE A 59 -0.26 -7.84 15.33
N VAL A 60 0.29 -7.54 14.15
CA VAL A 60 0.35 -8.51 13.02
C VAL A 60 1.15 -9.74 13.41
N LYS A 61 2.31 -9.58 14.07
CA LYS A 61 3.11 -10.72 14.57
C LYS A 61 2.32 -11.60 15.55
N THR A 62 1.46 -11.01 16.37
CA THR A 62 0.62 -11.76 17.30
C THR A 62 -0.40 -12.62 16.55
N ILE A 63 -0.93 -12.14 15.42
CA ILE A 63 -1.81 -12.93 14.54
C ILE A 63 -1.02 -14.06 13.89
N GLU A 64 0.15 -13.76 13.29
CA GLU A 64 1.01 -14.77 12.64
C GLU A 64 1.38 -15.93 13.58
N ALA A 65 1.60 -15.66 14.86
CA ALA A 65 1.94 -16.69 15.84
C ALA A 65 0.76 -17.57 16.28
N ARG A 66 -0.48 -17.16 16.00
CA ARG A 66 -1.70 -17.84 16.47
C ARG A 66 -2.35 -18.74 15.42
N VAL A 67 -2.01 -18.56 14.15
CA VAL A 67 -2.61 -19.31 13.04
C VAL A 67 -1.53 -20.05 12.26
N PRO A 68 -1.88 -21.14 11.55
CA PRO A 68 -0.95 -21.82 10.68
C PRO A 68 -0.37 -20.90 9.60
N LYS A 69 0.81 -21.24 9.10
CA LYS A 69 1.39 -20.60 7.92
C LYS A 69 0.42 -20.64 6.73
N ASP A 70 0.45 -19.60 5.90
CA ASP A 70 -0.35 -19.42 4.68
C ASP A 70 -1.86 -19.25 4.95
N THR A 71 -2.27 -19.10 6.22
CA THR A 71 -3.67 -18.80 6.57
C THR A 71 -4.13 -17.51 5.91
N MET A 72 -5.31 -17.56 5.30
CA MET A 72 -5.99 -16.39 4.74
C MET A 72 -6.78 -15.65 5.83
N ILE A 73 -6.54 -14.34 5.93
CA ILE A 73 -7.21 -13.43 6.86
C ILE A 73 -8.15 -12.51 6.08
N PHE A 74 -9.44 -12.58 6.37
CA PHE A 74 -10.44 -11.69 5.81
C PHE A 74 -10.46 -10.37 6.58
N GLN A 75 -10.53 -9.23 5.90
CA GLN A 75 -10.44 -7.91 6.53
C GLN A 75 -11.75 -7.15 6.42
N LEU A 76 -12.20 -6.57 7.53
CA LEU A 76 -13.39 -5.73 7.65
C LEU A 76 -13.03 -4.31 8.12
N PRO A 77 -13.79 -3.28 7.73
CA PRO A 77 -14.89 -3.31 6.74
C PRO A 77 -14.38 -3.58 5.32
N TYR A 78 -15.26 -3.99 4.40
CA TYR A 78 -14.89 -4.02 2.99
C TYR A 78 -14.59 -2.59 2.50
N VAL A 79 -13.39 -2.38 1.96
CA VAL A 79 -12.96 -1.12 1.36
C VAL A 79 -12.50 -1.39 -0.08
N PRO A 80 -13.07 -0.72 -1.10
CA PRO A 80 -12.66 -0.90 -2.49
C PRO A 80 -11.22 -0.39 -2.73
N PHE A 81 -10.38 -1.13 -3.47
CA PHE A 81 -9.00 -0.75 -3.79
C PHE A 81 -8.80 -0.56 -5.30
N PRO A 82 -8.01 0.40 -5.81
CA PRO A 82 -7.25 1.42 -5.10
C PRO A 82 -8.04 2.71 -4.85
N GLU A 83 -7.56 3.52 -3.91
CA GLU A 83 -7.99 4.90 -3.63
C GLU A 83 -9.49 5.06 -3.33
N TYR A 84 -9.86 4.99 -2.05
CA TYR A 84 -11.25 5.19 -1.62
C TYR A 84 -11.33 6.25 -0.53
N PRO A 85 -12.42 7.05 -0.47
CA PRO A 85 -12.62 7.97 0.64
C PRO A 85 -12.55 7.25 1.99
N PRO A 86 -12.13 7.94 3.07
CA PRO A 86 -12.11 7.34 4.40
C PRO A 86 -13.44 6.69 4.76
N VAL A 87 -13.39 5.50 5.35
CA VAL A 87 -14.56 4.80 5.87
C VAL A 87 -14.63 5.08 7.36
N ASN A 88 -15.61 5.87 7.78
CA ASN A 88 -15.70 6.41 9.14
C ASN A 88 -14.39 7.14 9.53
N LYS A 89 -13.59 6.54 10.42
CA LYS A 89 -12.29 7.08 10.86
C LYS A 89 -11.10 6.33 10.26
N MET A 90 -11.35 5.24 9.54
CA MET A 90 -10.32 4.44 8.87
C MET A 90 -9.86 5.19 7.61
N VAL A 91 -8.58 5.56 7.59
CA VAL A 91 -7.96 6.19 6.43
C VAL A 91 -7.68 5.16 5.34
N ASP A 92 -7.42 5.66 4.13
CA ASP A 92 -7.11 4.79 3.00
C ASP A 92 -5.87 3.94 3.27
N TYR A 93 -5.82 2.74 2.67
CA TYR A 93 -4.70 1.79 2.76
C TYR A 93 -4.38 1.22 4.15
N GLU A 94 -5.17 1.47 5.19
CA GLU A 94 -4.95 0.89 6.53
C GLU A 94 -4.88 -0.65 6.51
N HIS A 95 -5.67 -1.30 5.66
CA HIS A 95 -5.64 -2.76 5.51
C HIS A 95 -4.35 -3.31 4.86
N PHE A 96 -3.52 -2.47 4.21
CA PHE A 96 -2.21 -2.93 3.73
C PHE A 96 -1.21 -3.20 4.85
N LYS A 97 -1.45 -2.71 6.08
CA LYS A 97 -0.58 -2.98 7.24
C LYS A 97 -0.34 -4.46 7.49
N GLY A 98 -1.35 -5.31 7.19
CA GLY A 98 -1.19 -6.76 7.22
C GLY A 98 -0.04 -7.24 6.34
N TYR A 99 -0.01 -6.82 5.07
CA TYR A 99 1.06 -7.15 4.13
C TYR A 99 2.41 -6.53 4.48
N LEU A 100 2.43 -5.35 5.11
CA LEU A 100 3.68 -4.67 5.49
C LEU A 100 4.42 -5.38 6.64
N HIS A 101 3.68 -6.03 7.54
CA HIS A 101 4.24 -6.61 8.74
C HIS A 101 4.21 -8.15 8.76
N SER A 102 3.47 -8.76 7.85
CA SER A 102 3.40 -10.21 7.71
C SER A 102 4.26 -10.72 6.56
N THR A 103 4.83 -11.90 6.74
CA THR A 103 5.56 -12.63 5.68
C THR A 103 4.97 -14.01 5.40
N GLN A 104 4.01 -14.45 6.21
CA GLN A 104 3.48 -15.82 6.21
C GLN A 104 1.97 -15.90 6.01
N LEU A 105 1.24 -14.79 6.11
CA LEU A 105 -0.22 -14.78 5.97
C LEU A 105 -0.64 -14.21 4.62
N ARG A 106 -1.86 -14.53 4.24
CA ARG A 106 -2.52 -13.99 3.06
C ARG A 106 -3.68 -13.11 3.52
N TRP A 107 -3.90 -11.99 2.85
CA TRP A 107 -4.87 -10.99 3.29
C TRP A 107 -5.89 -10.75 2.17
N SER A 108 -7.12 -10.32 2.50
CA SER A 108 -8.18 -10.15 1.50
C SER A 108 -8.14 -8.80 0.77
N TYR A 109 -7.58 -7.76 1.39
CA TYR A 109 -7.54 -6.42 0.79
C TYR A 109 -6.59 -6.33 -0.40
N GLY A 110 -6.84 -5.38 -1.31
CA GLY A 110 -5.99 -5.10 -2.48
C GLY A 110 -6.51 -5.64 -3.81
N SER A 111 -7.73 -6.18 -3.87
CA SER A 111 -8.35 -6.53 -5.15
C SER A 111 -8.78 -5.27 -5.91
N PRO A 112 -8.35 -5.06 -7.16
CA PRO A 112 -8.74 -3.88 -7.93
C PRO A 112 -10.26 -3.76 -8.13
N LYS A 113 -10.81 -2.55 -7.97
CA LYS A 113 -12.25 -2.27 -8.13
C LYS A 113 -12.75 -2.78 -9.46
N GLY A 114 -13.92 -3.40 -9.44
CA GLY A 114 -14.53 -3.96 -10.65
C GLY A 114 -13.85 -5.23 -11.18
N ARG A 115 -12.95 -5.86 -10.41
CA ARG A 115 -12.52 -7.25 -10.64
C ARG A 115 -13.36 -8.22 -9.83
N ASP A 116 -13.25 -9.51 -10.14
CA ASP A 116 -14.05 -10.55 -9.48
C ASP A 116 -13.83 -10.59 -7.97
N GLY A 117 -12.58 -10.42 -7.50
CA GLY A 117 -12.27 -10.41 -6.06
C GLY A 117 -12.88 -9.22 -5.30
N ASP A 118 -13.06 -8.09 -5.97
CA ASP A 118 -13.69 -6.89 -5.40
C ASP A 118 -15.20 -7.07 -5.30
N ARG A 119 -15.83 -7.50 -6.42
CA ARG A 119 -17.26 -7.86 -6.45
C ARG A 119 -17.60 -8.94 -5.42
N TRP A 120 -16.78 -9.96 -5.30
CA TRP A 120 -17.00 -11.05 -4.34
C TRP A 120 -16.94 -10.54 -2.89
N GLN A 121 -15.96 -9.69 -2.55
CA GLN A 121 -15.86 -9.10 -1.22
C GLN A 121 -17.05 -8.18 -0.91
N GLN A 122 -17.48 -7.36 -1.88
CA GLN A 122 -18.68 -6.54 -1.74
C GLN A 122 -19.92 -7.39 -1.48
N GLN A 123 -20.09 -8.47 -2.24
CA GLN A 123 -21.24 -9.38 -2.10
C GLN A 123 -21.23 -10.11 -0.76
N VAL A 124 -20.10 -10.72 -0.38
CA VAL A 124 -20.04 -11.54 0.85
C VAL A 124 -20.28 -10.68 2.09
N THR A 125 -19.75 -9.46 2.14
CA THR A 125 -19.94 -8.55 3.29
C THR A 125 -21.36 -7.98 3.40
N SER A 126 -22.18 -8.11 2.36
CA SER A 126 -23.61 -7.73 2.39
C SER A 126 -24.53 -8.83 2.91
N GLN A 127 -24.02 -10.05 3.11
CA GLN A 127 -24.78 -11.18 3.62
C GLN A 127 -25.08 -11.05 5.12
N PRO A 128 -26.15 -11.71 5.63
CA PRO A 128 -26.33 -11.91 7.07
C PRO A 128 -25.10 -12.55 7.71
N LEU A 129 -24.80 -12.20 8.96
CA LEU A 129 -23.56 -12.60 9.64
C LEU A 129 -23.27 -14.11 9.57
N ASP A 130 -24.29 -14.94 9.80
CA ASP A 130 -24.14 -16.40 9.76
C ASP A 130 -23.78 -16.92 8.37
N GLU A 131 -24.31 -16.30 7.31
CA GLU A 131 -23.99 -16.64 5.92
C GLU A 131 -22.62 -16.10 5.53
N PHE A 132 -22.29 -14.87 5.91
CA PHE A 132 -20.97 -14.27 5.72
C PHE A 132 -19.87 -15.18 6.28
N VAL A 133 -19.97 -15.58 7.56
CA VAL A 133 -18.97 -16.41 8.23
C VAL A 133 -18.82 -17.76 7.52
N LYS A 134 -19.92 -18.42 7.16
CA LYS A 134 -19.88 -19.69 6.41
C LYS A 134 -19.21 -19.51 5.05
N THR A 135 -19.55 -18.45 4.32
CA THR A 135 -19.01 -18.18 3.00
C THR A 135 -17.50 -17.94 3.02
N ILE A 136 -16.99 -17.14 3.97
CA ILE A 136 -15.54 -16.90 4.05
C ILE A 136 -14.77 -18.15 4.50
N ILE A 137 -15.32 -18.96 5.40
CA ILE A 137 -14.71 -20.23 5.80
C ILE A 137 -14.63 -21.18 4.60
N HIS A 138 -15.71 -21.31 3.82
CA HIS A 138 -15.70 -22.13 2.59
C HIS A 138 -14.74 -21.58 1.52
N ALA A 139 -14.52 -20.27 1.48
CA ALA A 139 -13.52 -19.65 0.61
C ALA A 139 -12.07 -19.83 1.10
N GLY A 140 -11.86 -20.50 2.24
CA GLY A 140 -10.53 -20.84 2.77
C GLY A 140 -9.96 -19.84 3.76
N PHE A 141 -10.75 -18.87 4.23
CA PHE A 141 -10.32 -17.95 5.28
C PHE A 141 -10.29 -18.64 6.64
N GLY A 142 -9.15 -18.52 7.34
CA GLY A 142 -8.94 -19.07 8.68
C GLY A 142 -8.84 -18.00 9.77
N GLY A 143 -8.99 -16.73 9.41
CA GLY A 143 -9.04 -15.62 10.35
C GLY A 143 -9.85 -14.44 9.85
N LEU A 144 -10.33 -13.63 10.79
CA LEU A 144 -11.06 -12.39 10.54
C LEU A 144 -10.37 -11.26 11.28
N TRP A 145 -10.00 -10.21 10.56
CA TRP A 145 -9.54 -8.93 11.10
C TRP A 145 -10.66 -7.93 11.01
N VAL A 146 -10.97 -7.24 12.11
CA VAL A 146 -11.91 -6.11 12.13
C VAL A 146 -11.17 -4.84 12.50
N ASP A 147 -11.11 -3.90 11.57
CA ASP A 147 -10.61 -2.56 11.84
C ASP A 147 -11.71 -1.73 12.49
N ARG A 148 -11.53 -1.43 13.77
CA ARG A 148 -12.53 -0.70 14.57
C ARG A 148 -12.71 0.74 14.10
N PHE A 149 -11.71 1.37 13.50
CA PHE A 149 -11.88 2.72 12.95
C PHE A 149 -12.82 2.75 11.76
N GLY A 150 -13.02 1.61 11.10
CA GLY A 150 -13.94 1.46 9.98
C GLY A 150 -15.37 1.12 10.41
N ILE A 151 -15.60 0.79 11.68
CA ILE A 151 -16.92 0.40 12.21
C ILE A 151 -17.48 1.45 13.20
N ASP A 152 -16.62 2.05 14.04
CA ASP A 152 -16.99 2.93 15.17
C ASP A 152 -16.68 4.43 14.96
#